data_AF-A0AAJ0CVE2-F1
#
_entry.id   AF-A0AAJ0CVE2-F1
#
_cell.length_a   1.000
_cell.length_b   1.000
_cell.length_c   1.000
_cell.angle_alpha   90.00
_cell.angle_beta   90.00
_cell.angle_gamma   90.00
#
_symmetry.space_group_name_H-M   'P 1'
#
loop_
_entity.id
_entity.type
_entity.pdbx_description
1 polymer ?
#
loop_
_entity_poly.entity_id
_entity_poly.type
_entity_poly.pdbx_seq_one_letter_code
_entity_poly.pdbx_strand_id
1 'polypeptide(L)'
;MGTSHSKRDTATYAATSLGGKLPQGRTNGKSLLGTLVAPLLPIFLRNNPLPNGHPWSTLDSNTNYYQNHPHTGVIRSYDFTVSRGLIAPDGYEKEVLLVNGAFPGPPIEANWGDTIQVTVHNNISRADEGLALHWHGFLHHGKPWQDGVPGVTQCPIAPGKSFTYSIEAELYGTTWYHSHYSAQYAGGIFGPMVIYGPRTKPYDIDVGPIMLTDWYHREYHTLVEETMKPNGRPFKSDNNMINGKANFDCSKLQDDETPCDSNAGIARFKFTRGKTHRLRLINAGCEALQRFTIDGHTMTVIANDFVSVEPYDTKVVTLGIGQRTDVLVKADGKLDAYWMRSNISDSCSLTAQPYAYGAIHYDDADVSKEPQSQPWDVPDPKTCANDDLAITKPSMKLRPIAPDMVYDMEVKLFKNASNITLWSLDGVDFRGNYNSPTLLLSALGNHTFEKQWNVKNTNGAKSVRVTVINNTPVA
;
A
#
# COMPACT_ATOMS: atom_id res chain seq x y z
N MET A 1 8.72 -28.18 23.86
CA MET A 1 9.67 -28.60 22.81
C MET A 1 8.87 -29.25 21.70
N GLY A 2 8.96 -28.71 20.48
CA GLY A 2 8.18 -29.18 19.33
C GLY A 2 7.93 -28.08 18.31
N THR A 3 8.98 -27.44 17.82
CA THR A 3 8.93 -26.49 16.70
C THR A 3 8.79 -27.26 15.40
N SER A 4 7.58 -27.32 14.86
CA SER A 4 7.31 -27.78 13.50
C SER A 4 7.31 -26.58 12.56
N HIS A 5 8.49 -26.13 12.14
CA HIS A 5 8.62 -25.26 10.97
C HIS A 5 8.42 -26.11 9.72
N SER A 6 7.25 -25.98 9.09
CA SER A 6 7.00 -26.50 7.74
C SER A 6 7.94 -25.77 6.78
N LYS A 7 9.04 -26.46 6.41
CA LYS A 7 9.80 -26.14 5.21
C LYS A 7 8.86 -26.30 4.01
N ARG A 8 8.57 -25.21 3.29
CA ARG A 8 7.88 -25.28 2.00
C ARG A 8 8.95 -25.27 0.91
N ASP A 9 9.00 -26.36 0.17
CA ASP A 9 9.90 -26.54 -0.96
C ASP A 9 9.62 -25.53 -2.08
N THR A 10 10.69 -24.92 -2.58
CA THR A 10 10.69 -24.04 -3.76
C THR A 10 10.53 -24.89 -5.02
N ALA A 11 9.35 -24.85 -5.64
CA ALA A 11 9.12 -25.48 -6.95
C ALA A 11 9.54 -24.54 -8.10
N THR A 12 10.37 -25.03 -9.01
CA THR A 12 10.76 -24.39 -10.27
C THR A 12 9.72 -24.70 -11.37
N TYR A 13 9.20 -23.67 -12.03
CA TYR A 13 8.31 -23.78 -13.20
C TYR A 13 9.04 -23.35 -14.48
N ALA A 14 8.77 -24.02 -15.60
CA ALA A 14 9.23 -23.64 -16.94
C ALA A 14 8.09 -23.60 -17.97
N ALA A 15 8.14 -22.54 -18.79
CA ALA A 15 7.63 -22.33 -20.17
C ALA A 15 6.15 -21.95 -20.47
N THR A 16 6.02 -20.70 -20.94
CA THR A 16 5.13 -20.07 -21.95
C THR A 16 3.59 -19.97 -21.77
N SER A 17 3.11 -18.76 -22.15
CA SER A 17 1.79 -18.10 -22.04
C SER A 17 1.18 -18.05 -20.64
N LEU A 18 1.03 -16.82 -20.12
CA LEU A 18 0.76 -16.43 -18.73
C LEU A 18 1.76 -16.88 -17.65
N GLY A 19 2.55 -17.93 -17.89
CA GLY A 19 3.77 -18.24 -17.14
C GLY A 19 4.92 -17.40 -17.67
N GLY A 20 5.46 -16.50 -16.85
CA GLY A 20 6.66 -15.74 -17.18
C GLY A 20 7.82 -16.69 -17.53
N LYS A 21 8.70 -16.25 -18.42
CA LYS A 21 9.98 -16.94 -18.69
C LYS A 21 10.88 -16.90 -17.47
N LEU A 22 10.77 -15.83 -16.68
CA LEU A 22 11.53 -15.65 -15.45
C LEU A 22 10.85 -16.38 -14.28
N PRO A 23 11.61 -17.12 -13.44
CA PRO A 23 11.06 -17.75 -12.25
C PRO A 23 10.68 -16.71 -11.18
N GLN A 24 9.75 -17.05 -10.29
CA GLN A 24 9.27 -16.17 -9.21
C GLN A 24 10.40 -15.51 -8.40
N GLY A 25 11.44 -16.29 -8.07
CA GLY A 25 12.60 -15.80 -7.32
C GLY A 25 13.43 -14.73 -8.05
N ARG A 26 13.33 -14.65 -9.38
CA ARG A 26 13.98 -13.63 -10.21
C ARG A 26 13.09 -12.41 -10.43
N THR A 27 11.77 -12.56 -10.40
CA THR A 27 10.84 -11.44 -10.59
C THR A 27 10.49 -10.74 -9.27
N ASN A 28 9.88 -11.45 -8.33
CA ASN A 28 9.32 -10.89 -7.09
C ASN A 28 10.02 -11.41 -5.82
N GLY A 29 11.13 -12.12 -6.00
CA GLY A 29 11.87 -12.75 -4.91
C GLY A 29 11.00 -13.76 -4.16
N LYS A 30 10.88 -13.59 -2.84
CA LYS A 30 10.11 -14.48 -1.95
C LYS A 30 8.63 -14.11 -1.81
N SER A 31 8.16 -13.06 -2.49
CA SER A 31 6.74 -12.69 -2.41
C SER A 31 5.88 -13.75 -3.10
N LEU A 32 4.75 -14.10 -2.50
CA LEU A 32 3.75 -14.99 -3.11
C LEU A 32 2.55 -14.22 -3.69
N LEU A 33 2.48 -12.90 -3.48
CA LEU A 33 1.36 -12.09 -3.94
C LEU A 33 1.21 -12.20 -5.47
N GLY A 34 -0.05 -12.31 -5.91
CA GLY A 34 -0.37 -12.47 -7.33
C GLY A 34 0.12 -13.77 -7.96
N THR A 35 0.40 -14.81 -7.17
CA THR A 35 0.67 -16.17 -7.68
C THR A 35 -0.53 -17.09 -7.41
N LEU A 36 -0.66 -18.16 -8.21
CA LEU A 36 -1.72 -19.17 -8.00
C LEU A 36 -1.58 -19.97 -6.70
N VAL A 37 -0.43 -19.87 -6.02
CA VAL A 37 -0.13 -20.52 -4.74
C VAL A 37 -0.21 -19.56 -3.55
N ALA A 38 -0.59 -18.29 -3.79
CA ALA A 38 -0.86 -17.35 -2.72
C ALA A 38 -1.95 -17.92 -1.79
N PRO A 39 -1.73 -17.94 -0.46
CA PRO A 39 -2.74 -18.44 0.46
C PRO A 39 -3.96 -17.51 0.46
N LEU A 40 -5.15 -18.10 0.47
CA LEU A 40 -6.38 -17.38 0.77
C LEU A 40 -6.39 -17.00 2.25
N LEU A 41 -6.97 -15.85 2.57
CA LEU A 41 -7.02 -15.38 3.95
C LEU A 41 -8.19 -16.04 4.70
N PRO A 42 -7.98 -16.46 5.97
CA PRO A 42 -9.07 -16.95 6.80
C PRO A 42 -10.04 -15.81 7.17
N ILE A 43 -11.19 -16.17 7.78
CA ILE A 43 -12.11 -15.16 8.33
C ILE A 43 -11.45 -14.35 9.46
N PHE A 44 -10.65 -15.03 10.28
CA PHE A 44 -9.81 -14.47 11.33
C PHE A 44 -8.76 -15.50 11.76
N LEU A 45 -7.70 -15.06 12.42
CA LEU A 45 -6.66 -15.94 12.96
C LEU A 45 -7.17 -16.67 14.20
N ARG A 46 -7.13 -18.01 14.18
CA ARG A 46 -7.76 -18.86 15.22
C ARG A 46 -6.84 -19.22 16.39
N ASN A 47 -5.56 -18.88 16.33
CA ASN A 47 -4.60 -19.08 17.41
C ASN A 47 -4.70 -17.98 18.49
N ASN A 48 -5.93 -17.60 18.84
CA ASN A 48 -6.28 -16.62 19.88
C ASN A 48 -7.22 -17.25 20.89
N PRO A 49 -7.32 -16.69 22.11
CA PRO A 49 -8.50 -16.91 22.94
C PRO A 49 -9.78 -16.49 22.17
N LEU A 50 -10.80 -17.35 22.17
CA LEU A 50 -12.09 -17.12 21.51
C LEU A 50 -13.23 -17.18 22.53
N PRO A 51 -13.28 -16.24 23.51
CA PRO A 51 -14.22 -16.32 24.63
C PRO A 51 -15.70 -16.39 24.21
N ASN A 52 -16.05 -15.78 23.06
CA ASN A 52 -17.37 -15.85 22.45
C ASN A 52 -17.32 -16.29 20.97
N GLY A 53 -16.38 -17.19 20.63
CA GLY A 53 -16.23 -17.75 19.28
C GLY A 53 -15.42 -16.90 18.29
N HIS A 54 -15.14 -15.64 18.63
CA HIS A 54 -14.32 -14.71 17.83
C HIS A 54 -13.29 -13.96 18.71
N PRO A 55 -12.19 -13.44 18.12
CA PRO A 55 -11.14 -12.71 18.86
C PRO A 55 -11.64 -11.44 19.54
N TRP A 56 -12.60 -10.74 18.92
CA TRP A 56 -13.20 -9.51 19.44
C TRP A 56 -14.37 -9.75 20.41
N SER A 57 -14.57 -10.99 20.85
CA SER A 57 -15.56 -11.36 21.87
C SER A 57 -16.98 -10.90 21.50
N THR A 58 -17.60 -10.02 22.30
CA THR A 58 -18.95 -9.46 22.09
C THR A 58 -18.97 -8.17 21.27
N LEU A 59 -17.81 -7.63 20.87
CA LEU A 59 -17.75 -6.45 20.02
C LEU A 59 -18.15 -6.81 18.58
N ASP A 60 -18.61 -5.83 17.82
CA ASP A 60 -19.17 -6.06 16.49
C ASP A 60 -18.96 -4.84 15.58
N SER A 61 -19.54 -4.85 14.38
CA SER A 61 -19.43 -3.76 13.42
C SER A 61 -20.09 -2.44 13.86
N ASN A 62 -20.89 -2.46 14.93
CA ASN A 62 -21.53 -1.27 15.50
C ASN A 62 -20.68 -0.64 16.62
N THR A 63 -19.64 -1.34 17.08
CA THR A 63 -18.77 -0.87 18.15
C THR A 63 -17.91 0.30 17.66
N ASN A 64 -17.99 1.44 18.34
CA ASN A 64 -17.16 2.61 18.04
C ASN A 64 -15.67 2.34 18.33
N TYR A 65 -14.93 1.89 17.32
CA TYR A 65 -13.53 1.52 17.41
C TYR A 65 -12.58 2.67 17.77
N TYR A 66 -13.03 3.93 17.68
CA TYR A 66 -12.27 5.09 18.18
C TYR A 66 -12.39 5.29 19.70
N GLN A 67 -13.34 4.61 20.34
CA GLN A 67 -13.59 4.70 21.78
C GLN A 67 -13.31 3.38 22.50
N ASN A 68 -13.51 2.25 21.82
CA ASN A 68 -13.34 0.93 22.39
C ASN A 68 -12.92 -0.09 21.32
N HIS A 69 -11.92 -0.89 21.63
CA HIS A 69 -11.45 -2.00 20.80
C HIS A 69 -11.13 -3.20 21.71
N PRO A 70 -11.14 -4.44 21.20
CA PRO A 70 -10.84 -5.60 22.03
C PRO A 70 -9.37 -5.58 22.49
N HIS A 71 -9.10 -6.20 23.63
CA HIS A 71 -7.73 -6.43 24.09
C HIS A 71 -7.51 -7.94 24.19
N THR A 72 -6.94 -8.53 23.14
CA THR A 72 -6.83 -9.99 23.05
C THR A 72 -5.70 -10.56 23.90
N GLY A 73 -4.71 -9.72 24.26
CA GLY A 73 -3.47 -10.13 24.91
C GLY A 73 -2.53 -10.94 24.00
N VAL A 74 -2.85 -11.06 22.71
CA VAL A 74 -2.05 -11.83 21.74
C VAL A 74 -1.05 -10.90 21.05
N ILE A 75 0.21 -11.35 20.99
CA ILE A 75 1.29 -10.68 20.25
C ILE A 75 1.53 -11.43 18.93
N ARG A 76 1.54 -10.68 17.82
CA ARG A 76 1.94 -11.14 16.49
C ARG A 76 3.35 -10.65 16.18
N SER A 77 4.33 -11.51 16.33
CA SER A 77 5.73 -11.15 16.10
C SER A 77 6.15 -11.38 14.65
N TYR A 78 6.78 -10.37 14.06
CA TYR A 78 7.37 -10.38 12.73
C TYR A 78 8.84 -9.94 12.82
N ASP A 79 9.68 -10.54 11.97
CA ASP A 79 11.10 -10.24 11.87
C ASP A 79 11.42 -9.84 10.43
N PHE A 80 11.73 -8.57 10.23
CA PHE A 80 11.91 -7.93 8.93
C PHE A 80 13.36 -7.54 8.74
N THR A 81 14.06 -8.23 7.84
CA THR A 81 15.35 -7.79 7.33
C THR A 81 15.15 -7.01 6.04
N VAL A 82 15.56 -5.75 6.03
CA VAL A 82 15.53 -4.90 4.84
C VAL A 82 16.90 -4.88 4.20
N SER A 83 16.98 -5.26 2.93
CA SER A 83 18.22 -5.30 2.16
C SER A 83 17.97 -5.05 0.68
N ARG A 84 19.00 -4.62 -0.03
CA ARG A 84 18.99 -4.53 -1.51
C ARG A 84 19.07 -5.93 -2.13
N GLY A 85 18.34 -6.15 -3.22
CA GLY A 85 18.38 -7.39 -3.99
C GLY A 85 18.13 -7.13 -5.48
N LEU A 86 18.82 -7.88 -6.34
CA LEU A 86 18.70 -7.78 -7.79
C LEU A 86 17.55 -8.66 -8.29
N ILE A 87 16.47 -8.05 -8.77
CA ILE A 87 15.27 -8.73 -9.28
C ILE A 87 14.71 -7.99 -10.50
N ALA A 88 13.80 -8.62 -11.24
CA ALA A 88 13.19 -8.10 -12.46
C ALA A 88 11.66 -8.27 -12.44
N PRO A 89 10.91 -7.49 -11.61
CA PRO A 89 9.48 -7.72 -11.37
C PRO A 89 8.61 -7.61 -12.64
N ASP A 90 9.01 -6.77 -13.59
CA ASP A 90 8.36 -6.58 -14.89
C ASP A 90 9.21 -7.03 -16.08
N GLY A 91 10.39 -7.57 -15.82
CA GLY A 91 11.32 -8.05 -16.83
C GLY A 91 12.64 -7.30 -16.88
N TYR A 92 12.64 -6.04 -16.46
CA TYR A 92 13.84 -5.20 -16.37
C TYR A 92 14.58 -5.46 -15.05
N GLU A 93 15.83 -5.92 -15.12
CA GLU A 93 16.62 -6.24 -13.92
C GLU A 93 17.13 -4.98 -13.24
N LYS A 94 16.78 -4.79 -11.96
CA LYS A 94 17.30 -3.67 -11.16
C LYS A 94 17.50 -4.07 -9.71
N GLU A 95 18.28 -3.26 -9.01
CA GLU A 95 18.37 -3.35 -7.56
C GLU A 95 17.09 -2.78 -6.93
N VAL A 96 16.46 -3.58 -6.06
CA VAL A 96 15.23 -3.25 -5.35
C VAL A 96 15.49 -3.38 -3.85
N LEU A 97 14.89 -2.51 -3.05
CA LEU A 97 14.89 -2.63 -1.60
C LEU A 97 13.79 -3.60 -1.19
N LEU A 98 14.19 -4.70 -0.56
CA LEU A 98 13.32 -5.84 -0.27
C LEU A 98 13.16 -6.02 1.23
N VAL A 99 11.94 -6.31 1.66
CA VAL A 99 11.66 -6.80 3.02
C VAL A 99 11.68 -8.33 2.96
N ASN A 100 12.61 -8.95 3.69
CA ASN A 100 12.83 -10.40 3.69
C ASN A 100 13.08 -11.01 2.30
N GLY A 101 13.62 -10.22 1.37
CA GLY A 101 13.86 -10.65 -0.01
C GLY A 101 12.58 -10.80 -0.85
N ALA A 102 11.48 -10.15 -0.47
CA ALA A 102 10.20 -10.16 -1.17
C ALA A 102 9.82 -8.77 -1.70
N PHE A 103 9.22 -8.73 -2.89
CA PHE A 103 8.58 -7.55 -3.47
C PHE A 103 7.22 -7.91 -4.12
N PRO A 104 6.09 -7.34 -3.66
CA PRO A 104 5.93 -6.56 -2.43
C PRO A 104 6.36 -7.38 -1.19
N GLY A 105 6.62 -6.68 -0.09
CA GLY A 105 7.02 -7.29 1.17
C GLY A 105 5.97 -8.26 1.76
N PRO A 106 6.37 -9.08 2.75
CA PRO A 106 5.48 -10.09 3.34
C PRO A 106 4.24 -9.47 4.00
N PRO A 107 3.06 -10.10 3.90
CA PRO A 107 1.86 -9.61 4.57
C PRO A 107 2.01 -9.67 6.08
N ILE A 108 1.51 -8.65 6.77
CA ILE A 108 1.23 -8.68 8.21
C ILE A 108 -0.25 -9.01 8.39
N GLU A 109 -0.55 -9.92 9.31
CA GLU A 109 -1.89 -10.39 9.62
C GLU A 109 -2.10 -10.35 11.13
N ALA A 110 -3.19 -9.75 11.58
CA ALA A 110 -3.56 -9.71 12.99
C ALA A 110 -5.08 -9.68 13.14
N ASN A 111 -5.59 -10.06 14.30
CA ASN A 111 -6.99 -9.79 14.63
C ASN A 111 -7.11 -8.39 15.25
N TRP A 112 -8.29 -7.79 15.14
CA TRP A 112 -8.66 -6.58 15.88
C TRP A 112 -8.35 -6.80 17.37
N GLY A 113 -7.57 -5.89 17.95
CA GLY A 113 -7.12 -5.95 19.35
C GLY A 113 -5.85 -6.73 19.65
N ASP A 114 -5.24 -7.38 18.67
CA ASP A 114 -3.90 -7.97 18.82
C ASP A 114 -2.83 -6.87 18.89
N THR A 115 -1.68 -7.16 19.52
CA THR A 115 -0.47 -6.35 19.39
C THR A 115 0.39 -6.90 18.27
N ILE A 116 0.74 -6.08 17.28
CA ILE A 116 1.69 -6.43 16.21
C ILE A 116 3.07 -5.95 16.64
N GLN A 117 4.03 -6.86 16.74
CA GLN A 117 5.41 -6.55 17.06
C GLN A 117 6.30 -6.83 15.86
N VAL A 118 6.99 -5.82 15.34
CA VAL A 118 7.86 -5.97 14.16
C VAL A 118 9.27 -5.55 14.51
N THR A 119 10.20 -6.50 14.56
CA THR A 119 11.64 -6.18 14.64
C THR A 119 12.15 -5.93 13.24
N VAL A 120 12.61 -4.71 12.98
CA VAL A 120 13.11 -4.27 11.68
C VAL A 120 14.63 -4.13 11.76
N HIS A 121 15.33 -4.89 10.93
CA HIS A 121 16.78 -4.86 10.75
C HIS A 121 17.13 -4.07 9.49
N ASN A 122 17.84 -2.95 9.64
CA ASN A 122 18.38 -2.21 8.50
C ASN A 122 19.69 -2.87 8.04
N ASN A 123 19.63 -3.66 6.98
CA ASN A 123 20.78 -4.31 6.37
C ASN A 123 21.05 -3.77 4.95
N ILE A 124 20.79 -2.48 4.74
CA ILE A 124 21.03 -1.81 3.46
C ILE A 124 22.49 -1.34 3.42
N SER A 125 23.34 -2.09 2.72
CA SER A 125 24.80 -2.01 2.87
C SER A 125 25.53 -1.10 1.87
N ARG A 126 24.90 -0.68 0.77
CA ARG A 126 25.58 0.02 -0.34
C ARG A 126 25.57 1.54 -0.27
N ALA A 127 24.76 2.14 0.61
CA ALA A 127 24.58 3.59 0.67
C ALA A 127 24.55 4.16 2.09
N ASP A 128 24.80 3.34 3.12
CA ASP A 128 24.60 3.68 4.54
C ASP A 128 23.32 4.49 4.79
N GLU A 129 22.21 4.08 4.14
CA GLU A 129 20.94 4.80 4.23
C GLU A 129 20.16 4.42 5.49
N GLY A 130 19.51 5.42 6.10
CA GLY A 130 18.58 5.21 7.20
C GLY A 130 17.33 4.44 6.75
N LEU A 131 16.59 3.94 7.73
CA LEU A 131 15.32 3.24 7.50
C LEU A 131 14.32 3.60 8.60
N ALA A 132 13.06 3.79 8.25
CA ALA A 132 11.97 3.84 9.22
C ALA A 132 10.71 3.33 8.53
N LEU A 133 9.99 2.39 9.16
CA LEU A 133 8.74 1.87 8.61
C LEU A 133 7.56 2.54 9.28
N HIS A 134 6.66 3.10 8.46
CA HIS A 134 5.38 3.65 8.87
C HIS A 134 4.26 2.63 8.66
N TRP A 135 3.29 2.65 9.58
CA TRP A 135 2.15 1.74 9.62
C TRP A 135 0.91 2.52 9.20
N HIS A 136 0.67 2.55 7.89
CA HIS A 136 -0.27 3.50 7.30
C HIS A 136 -1.67 3.38 7.91
N GLY A 137 -2.25 4.50 8.33
CA GLY A 137 -3.61 4.58 8.83
C GLY A 137 -3.86 4.08 10.26
N PHE A 138 -2.83 3.61 10.98
CA PHE A 138 -2.97 3.34 12.41
C PHE A 138 -3.05 4.63 13.23
N LEU A 139 -3.77 4.59 14.35
CA LEU A 139 -4.00 5.77 15.19
C LEU A 139 -2.82 6.07 16.12
N HIS A 140 -2.08 5.03 16.52
CA HIS A 140 -0.96 5.12 17.47
C HIS A 140 -1.33 5.84 18.77
N HIS A 141 -2.55 5.64 19.27
CA HIS A 141 -3.03 6.36 20.45
C HIS A 141 -2.12 6.14 21.67
N GLY A 142 -1.68 7.23 22.27
CA GLY A 142 -0.78 7.21 23.43
C GLY A 142 0.63 6.66 23.14
N LYS A 143 0.95 6.27 21.90
CA LYS A 143 2.22 5.67 21.50
C LYS A 143 2.77 6.25 20.19
N PRO A 144 2.88 7.59 20.05
CA PRO A 144 3.31 8.22 18.81
C PRO A 144 4.71 7.79 18.34
N TRP A 145 5.60 7.35 19.25
CA TRP A 145 6.94 6.83 18.91
C TRP A 145 6.92 5.51 18.13
N GLN A 146 5.75 4.90 17.91
CA GLN A 146 5.58 3.69 17.09
C GLN A 146 5.21 3.99 15.64
N ASP A 147 5.02 5.26 15.29
CA ASP A 147 4.47 5.70 14.00
C ASP A 147 5.46 5.59 12.83
N GLY A 148 6.77 5.66 13.07
CA GLY A 148 7.75 5.38 12.01
C GLY A 148 8.13 6.55 11.11
N VAL A 149 7.96 7.80 11.55
CA VAL A 149 8.21 8.99 10.73
C VAL A 149 9.53 9.65 11.15
N PRO A 150 10.60 9.54 10.34
CA PRO A 150 11.90 10.06 10.69
C PRO A 150 11.90 11.60 10.74
N GLY A 151 12.48 12.17 11.79
CA GLY A 151 12.45 13.62 12.04
C GLY A 151 11.17 14.14 12.71
N VAL A 152 10.17 13.27 12.92
CA VAL A 152 8.97 13.58 13.72
C VAL A 152 8.90 12.67 14.94
N THR A 153 8.63 11.38 14.74
CA THR A 153 8.38 10.43 15.83
C THR A 153 9.60 9.60 16.21
N GLN A 154 10.62 9.52 15.35
CA GLN A 154 11.88 8.83 15.65
C GLN A 154 13.06 9.34 14.80
N CYS A 155 14.27 8.94 15.15
CA CYS A 155 15.40 8.96 14.22
C CYS A 155 15.31 7.76 13.26
N PRO A 156 15.94 7.80 12.08
CA PRO A 156 16.08 6.61 11.25
C PRO A 156 16.85 5.50 11.98
N ILE A 157 16.45 4.25 11.75
CA ILE A 157 17.22 3.05 12.10
C ILE A 157 18.50 3.10 11.28
N ALA A 158 19.64 3.29 11.95
CA ALA A 158 20.93 3.37 11.29
C ALA A 158 21.32 2.02 10.62
N PRO A 159 22.18 2.04 9.59
CA PRO A 159 22.71 0.82 8.98
C PRO A 159 23.29 -0.15 10.01
N GLY A 160 22.97 -1.44 9.84
CA GLY A 160 23.37 -2.51 10.76
C GLY A 160 22.69 -2.47 12.13
N LYS A 161 21.74 -1.56 12.35
CA LYS A 161 20.94 -1.48 13.58
C LYS A 161 19.54 -2.01 13.37
N SER A 162 18.79 -2.09 14.47
CA SER A 162 17.45 -2.65 14.47
C SER A 162 16.57 -1.90 15.45
N PHE A 163 15.27 -1.90 15.17
CA PHE A 163 14.26 -1.31 16.03
C PHE A 163 13.03 -2.21 16.04
N THR A 164 12.43 -2.39 17.21
CA THR A 164 11.20 -3.17 17.36
C THR A 164 10.01 -2.25 17.55
N TYR A 165 9.12 -2.25 16.57
CA TYR A 165 7.82 -1.60 16.64
C TYR A 165 6.84 -2.46 17.41
N SER A 166 5.91 -1.83 18.13
CA SER A 166 4.81 -2.46 18.86
C SER A 166 3.54 -1.66 18.63
N ILE A 167 2.72 -2.13 17.70
CA ILE A 167 1.52 -1.47 17.18
C ILE A 167 0.30 -2.17 17.76
N GLU A 168 -0.65 -1.40 18.29
CA GLU A 168 -1.94 -1.95 18.69
C GLU A 168 -2.90 -1.94 17.51
N ALA A 169 -3.53 -3.09 17.25
CA ALA A 169 -4.58 -3.22 16.25
C ALA A 169 -5.89 -2.59 16.74
N GLU A 170 -5.89 -1.26 16.92
CA GLU A 170 -7.05 -0.48 17.39
C GLU A 170 -8.18 -0.45 16.35
N LEU A 171 -7.79 -0.53 15.07
CA LEU A 171 -8.67 -0.56 13.90
C LEU A 171 -8.63 -1.93 13.23
N TYR A 172 -9.63 -2.25 12.41
CA TYR A 172 -9.68 -3.46 11.60
C TYR A 172 -10.01 -3.15 10.14
N GLY A 173 -9.46 -3.93 9.20
CA GLY A 173 -9.61 -3.69 7.76
C GLY A 173 -8.33 -3.95 6.98
N THR A 174 -8.16 -3.18 5.91
CA THR A 174 -7.02 -3.29 4.99
C THR A 174 -6.13 -2.06 5.11
N THR A 175 -4.84 -2.27 5.30
CA THR A 175 -3.84 -1.23 5.17
C THR A 175 -2.51 -1.79 4.67
N TRP A 176 -1.44 -1.03 4.82
CA TRP A 176 -0.11 -1.35 4.34
C TRP A 176 0.94 -0.70 5.24
N TYR A 177 2.15 -1.22 5.19
CA TYR A 177 3.32 -0.58 5.76
C TYR A 177 4.25 -0.15 4.61
N HIS A 178 5.04 0.89 4.84
CA HIS A 178 6.04 1.33 3.88
C HIS A 178 7.20 2.06 4.56
N SER A 179 8.32 2.20 3.88
CA SER A 179 9.36 3.11 4.36
C SER A 179 8.86 4.55 4.32
N HIS A 180 9.14 5.30 5.39
CA HIS A 180 8.92 6.74 5.48
C HIS A 180 10.23 7.53 5.45
N TYR A 181 11.35 6.88 5.12
CA TYR A 181 12.64 7.53 4.91
C TYR A 181 12.73 8.05 3.47
N SER A 182 12.63 9.38 3.26
CA SER A 182 12.63 9.97 1.91
C SER A 182 11.61 9.28 0.98
N ALA A 183 11.96 9.03 -0.29
CA ALA A 183 11.16 8.27 -1.23
C ALA A 183 11.51 6.76 -1.26
N GLN A 184 12.10 6.22 -0.19
CA GLN A 184 12.66 4.85 -0.18
C GLN A 184 11.63 3.75 -0.45
N TYR A 185 10.34 3.97 -0.18
CA TYR A 185 9.30 3.00 -0.54
C TYR A 185 9.11 2.85 -2.06
N ALA A 186 9.38 3.90 -2.84
CA ALA A 186 9.44 3.82 -4.31
C ALA A 186 10.54 2.86 -4.79
N GLY A 187 11.57 2.68 -3.98
CA GLY A 187 12.63 1.68 -4.18
C GLY A 187 12.23 0.25 -3.85
N GLY A 188 11.04 0.01 -3.27
CA GLY A 188 10.46 -1.32 -3.07
C GLY A 188 10.01 -1.66 -1.65
N ILE A 189 10.23 -0.77 -0.67
CA ILE A 189 9.89 -1.04 0.73
C ILE A 189 8.43 -0.72 1.02
N PHE A 190 7.54 -1.65 0.68
CA PHE A 190 6.15 -1.65 1.12
C PHE A 190 5.59 -3.07 1.18
N GLY A 191 4.51 -3.27 1.93
CA GLY A 191 3.79 -4.54 1.99
C GLY A 191 2.42 -4.39 2.65
N PRO A 192 1.50 -5.34 2.43
CA PRO A 192 0.14 -5.23 2.93
C PRO A 192 0.04 -5.60 4.42
N MET A 193 -0.95 -5.01 5.08
CA MET A 193 -1.37 -5.37 6.44
C MET A 193 -2.88 -5.65 6.43
N VAL A 194 -3.27 -6.79 6.98
CA VAL A 194 -4.67 -7.19 7.11
C VAL A 194 -5.00 -7.38 8.58
N ILE A 195 -5.98 -6.61 9.04
CA ILE A 195 -6.49 -6.71 10.40
C ILE A 195 -7.91 -7.27 10.35
N TYR A 196 -8.08 -8.50 10.83
CA TYR A 196 -9.36 -9.20 10.82
C TYR A 196 -10.31 -8.60 11.85
N GLY A 197 -11.56 -8.38 11.45
CA GLY A 197 -12.59 -7.82 12.32
C GLY A 197 -14.00 -8.26 11.92
N PRO A 198 -15.03 -7.65 12.53
CA PRO A 198 -16.42 -7.91 12.21
C PRO A 198 -16.73 -7.73 10.72
N ARG A 199 -17.59 -8.60 10.18
CA ARG A 199 -18.02 -8.55 8.77
C ARG A 199 -19.34 -7.80 8.64
N THR A 200 -19.36 -6.74 7.82
CA THR A 200 -20.59 -5.98 7.49
C THR A 200 -21.40 -6.62 6.36
N LYS A 201 -20.74 -7.41 5.50
CA LYS A 201 -21.36 -8.20 4.43
C LYS A 201 -20.79 -9.62 4.38
N PRO A 202 -21.62 -10.62 4.06
CA PRO A 202 -21.15 -11.98 3.87
C PRO A 202 -20.34 -12.10 2.57
N TYR A 203 -19.29 -12.91 2.63
CA TYR A 203 -18.50 -13.37 1.48
C TYR A 203 -17.98 -14.78 1.80
N ASP A 204 -17.63 -15.53 0.76
CA ASP A 204 -17.19 -16.92 0.89
C ASP A 204 -15.67 -17.03 1.04
N ILE A 205 -14.92 -16.26 0.24
CA ILE A 205 -13.47 -16.39 0.09
C ILE A 205 -12.84 -15.00 0.22
N ASP A 206 -11.77 -14.89 1.00
CA ASP A 206 -10.92 -13.70 1.02
C ASP A 206 -9.66 -13.98 0.20
N VAL A 207 -9.55 -13.33 -0.96
CA VAL A 207 -8.42 -13.48 -1.89
C VAL A 207 -7.18 -12.78 -1.34
N GLY A 208 -7.37 -11.80 -0.46
CA GLY A 208 -6.29 -11.01 0.13
C GLY A 208 -5.92 -9.76 -0.67
N PRO A 209 -4.70 -9.23 -0.43
CA PRO A 209 -4.23 -7.96 -0.99
C PRO A 209 -4.07 -7.94 -2.51
N ILE A 210 -4.50 -6.84 -3.12
CA ILE A 210 -4.25 -6.45 -4.50
C ILE A 210 -3.53 -5.10 -4.48
N MET A 211 -2.21 -5.14 -4.50
CA MET A 211 -1.33 -3.97 -4.48
C MET A 211 -1.22 -3.42 -5.90
N LEU A 212 -1.56 -2.14 -6.08
CA LEU A 212 -1.48 -1.42 -7.34
C LEU A 212 -0.36 -0.38 -7.22
N THR A 213 0.60 -0.39 -8.14
CA THR A 213 1.78 0.48 -8.04
C THR A 213 2.27 0.91 -9.41
N ASP A 214 2.56 2.21 -9.57
CA ASP A 214 3.50 2.64 -10.60
C ASP A 214 4.89 2.02 -10.34
N TRP A 215 5.68 1.87 -11.40
CA TRP A 215 6.99 1.26 -11.33
C TRP A 215 8.02 2.08 -12.10
N TYR A 216 9.18 2.28 -11.47
CA TYR A 216 10.29 3.01 -12.05
C TYR A 216 11.48 2.07 -12.18
N HIS A 217 12.16 2.08 -13.32
CA HIS A 217 13.39 1.33 -13.57
C HIS A 217 14.60 2.00 -12.92
N ARG A 218 14.55 3.32 -12.78
CA ARG A 218 15.56 4.11 -12.08
C ARG A 218 15.51 3.94 -10.57
N GLU A 219 16.63 4.20 -9.90
CA GLU A 219 16.76 4.12 -8.46
C GLU A 219 16.07 5.33 -7.78
N TYR A 220 15.42 5.11 -6.62
CA TYR A 220 14.57 6.12 -5.99
C TYR A 220 15.33 7.39 -5.61
N HIS A 221 16.57 7.27 -5.12
CA HIS A 221 17.43 8.38 -4.76
C HIS A 221 17.80 9.19 -6.00
N THR A 222 18.14 8.54 -7.12
CA THR A 222 18.39 9.23 -8.39
C THR A 222 17.16 10.01 -8.86
N LEU A 223 15.96 9.44 -8.74
CA LEU A 223 14.72 10.16 -9.06
C LEU A 223 14.54 11.41 -8.18
N VAL A 224 14.84 11.31 -6.88
CA VAL A 224 14.80 12.43 -5.96
C VAL A 224 15.84 13.49 -6.33
N GLU A 225 17.10 13.12 -6.52
CA GLU A 225 18.19 14.03 -6.88
C GLU A 225 17.88 14.82 -8.14
N GLU A 226 17.37 14.14 -9.18
CA GLU A 226 17.07 14.81 -10.43
C GLU A 226 15.78 15.64 -10.41
N THR A 227 14.81 15.28 -9.57
CA THR A 227 13.65 16.14 -9.33
C THR A 227 14.08 17.41 -8.60
N MET A 228 15.01 17.28 -7.66
CA MET A 228 15.42 18.33 -6.72
C MET A 228 16.60 19.19 -7.20
N LYS A 229 17.13 18.96 -8.40
CA LYS A 229 18.16 19.83 -9.01
C LYS A 229 17.54 21.11 -9.61
N PRO A 230 18.33 22.18 -9.84
CA PRO A 230 17.86 23.37 -10.54
C PRO A 230 17.24 23.01 -11.90
N ASN A 231 16.02 23.48 -12.16
CA ASN A 231 15.20 23.11 -13.34
C ASN A 231 14.88 21.62 -13.48
N GLY A 232 14.95 20.84 -12.39
CA GLY A 232 14.47 19.46 -12.33
C GLY A 232 13.01 19.35 -12.80
N ARG A 233 12.68 18.22 -13.40
CA ARG A 233 11.33 17.90 -13.88
C ARG A 233 10.87 16.57 -13.26
N PRO A 234 9.57 16.41 -12.99
CA PRO A 234 9.01 15.12 -12.61
C PRO A 234 9.28 14.03 -13.64
N PHE A 235 9.30 12.78 -13.18
CA PHE A 235 9.57 11.60 -14.00
C PHE A 235 8.28 10.85 -14.32
N LYS A 236 8.25 10.22 -15.48
CA LYS A 236 7.23 9.22 -15.79
C LYS A 236 7.62 7.90 -15.14
N SER A 237 6.64 7.19 -14.60
CA SER A 237 6.82 5.77 -14.32
C SER A 237 7.03 5.00 -15.63
N ASP A 238 7.89 3.99 -15.58
CA ASP A 238 8.20 3.14 -16.72
C ASP A 238 7.08 2.11 -16.96
N ASN A 239 6.43 1.68 -15.88
CA ASN A 239 5.39 0.66 -15.93
C ASN A 239 4.32 0.83 -14.82
N ASN A 240 3.29 0.00 -14.87
CA ASN A 240 2.27 -0.15 -13.83
C ASN A 240 2.16 -1.64 -13.45
N MET A 241 1.88 -1.95 -12.19
CA MET A 241 1.91 -3.33 -11.68
C MET A 241 0.69 -3.68 -10.83
N ILE A 242 0.31 -4.96 -10.87
CA ILE A 242 -0.62 -5.59 -9.93
C ILE A 242 0.17 -6.62 -9.12
N ASN A 243 0.15 -6.53 -7.80
CA ASN A 243 0.91 -7.37 -6.87
C ASN A 243 2.40 -7.48 -7.24
N GLY A 244 2.98 -6.37 -7.71
CA GLY A 244 4.39 -6.27 -8.14
C GLY A 244 4.72 -7.01 -9.43
N LYS A 245 3.73 -7.35 -10.26
CA LYS A 245 3.92 -8.12 -11.49
C LYS A 245 3.41 -7.32 -12.69
N ALA A 246 4.21 -7.34 -13.76
CA ALA A 246 3.85 -6.80 -15.07
C ALA A 246 4.73 -7.44 -16.14
N ASN A 247 4.44 -7.13 -17.40
CA ASN A 247 5.38 -7.31 -18.49
C ASN A 247 5.84 -5.92 -18.95
N PHE A 248 7.09 -5.80 -19.35
CA PHE A 248 7.64 -4.61 -19.97
C PHE A 248 8.13 -4.91 -21.38
N ASP A 249 7.93 -3.99 -22.32
CA ASP A 249 8.44 -4.18 -23.68
C ASP A 249 9.90 -3.73 -23.75
N CYS A 250 10.83 -4.69 -23.60
CA CYS A 250 12.27 -4.43 -23.62
C CYS A 250 12.77 -3.80 -24.92
N SER A 251 12.01 -3.85 -26.02
CA SER A 251 12.39 -3.15 -27.27
C SER A 251 12.32 -1.62 -27.14
N LYS A 252 11.70 -1.11 -26.07
CA LYS A 252 11.63 0.33 -25.76
C LYS A 252 12.88 0.87 -25.08
N LEU A 253 13.78 0.00 -24.62
CA LEU A 253 15.07 0.42 -24.08
C LEU A 253 15.91 1.03 -25.20
N GLN A 254 16.43 2.23 -24.97
CA GLN A 254 17.34 2.93 -25.88
C GLN A 254 18.65 3.18 -25.14
N ASP A 255 19.76 2.72 -25.72
CA ASP A 255 21.10 2.87 -25.15
C ASP A 255 21.24 2.35 -23.70
N ASP A 256 20.46 1.33 -23.36
CA ASP A 256 20.45 0.67 -22.04
C ASP A 256 20.69 -0.84 -22.21
N GLU A 257 21.82 -1.31 -21.72
CA GLU A 257 22.26 -2.72 -21.81
C GLU A 257 21.79 -3.57 -20.62
N THR A 258 20.93 -3.03 -19.75
CA THR A 258 20.42 -3.75 -18.58
C THR A 258 19.66 -5.01 -19.01
N PRO A 259 19.91 -6.17 -18.35
CA PRO A 259 19.18 -7.40 -18.68
C PRO A 259 17.67 -7.22 -18.60
N CYS A 260 16.98 -7.56 -19.69
CA CYS A 260 15.54 -7.38 -19.80
C CYS A 260 14.87 -8.57 -20.52
N ASP A 261 13.81 -9.14 -19.94
CA ASP A 261 12.95 -10.14 -20.59
C ASP A 261 11.50 -9.64 -20.65
N SER A 262 10.94 -9.48 -21.85
CA SER A 262 9.60 -8.92 -22.02
C SER A 262 8.46 -9.79 -21.48
N ASN A 263 8.75 -11.01 -21.02
CA ASN A 263 7.77 -11.92 -20.44
C ASN A 263 8.16 -12.32 -19.01
N ALA A 264 8.18 -11.35 -18.09
CA ALA A 264 8.32 -11.61 -16.65
C ALA A 264 7.09 -12.31 -16.04
N GLY A 265 5.92 -12.16 -16.66
CA GLY A 265 4.66 -12.72 -16.23
C GLY A 265 3.84 -11.75 -15.37
N ILE A 266 2.53 -11.96 -15.37
CA ILE A 266 1.55 -11.09 -14.71
C ILE A 266 1.03 -11.69 -13.40
N ALA A 267 0.26 -10.91 -12.63
CA ALA A 267 -0.45 -11.42 -11.47
C ALA A 267 -1.58 -12.38 -11.84
N ARG A 268 -1.82 -13.39 -10.99
CA ARG A 268 -2.72 -14.49 -11.28
C ARG A 268 -3.50 -14.89 -10.03
N PHE A 269 -4.79 -15.14 -10.20
CA PHE A 269 -5.72 -15.41 -9.11
C PHE A 269 -6.65 -16.56 -9.47
N LYS A 270 -7.03 -17.36 -8.47
CA LYS A 270 -8.05 -18.42 -8.61
C LYS A 270 -9.35 -17.99 -7.99
N PHE A 271 -10.42 -18.01 -8.77
CA PHE A 271 -11.79 -17.81 -8.29
C PHE A 271 -12.54 -19.15 -8.34
N THR A 272 -13.52 -19.30 -7.46
CA THR A 272 -14.40 -20.47 -7.42
C THR A 272 -15.76 -20.04 -7.92
N ARG A 273 -16.25 -20.67 -8.99
CA ARG A 273 -17.50 -20.24 -9.64
C ARG A 273 -18.67 -20.25 -8.66
N GLY A 274 -19.51 -19.22 -8.73
CA GLY A 274 -20.68 -19.01 -7.87
C GLY A 274 -20.36 -18.49 -6.46
N LYS A 275 -19.08 -18.39 -6.06
CA LYS A 275 -18.66 -17.83 -4.77
C LYS A 275 -18.49 -16.32 -4.84
N THR A 276 -18.58 -15.67 -3.67
CA THR A 276 -18.27 -14.25 -3.51
C THR A 276 -16.88 -14.09 -2.89
N HIS A 277 -16.02 -13.36 -3.60
CA HIS A 277 -14.62 -13.14 -3.27
C HIS A 277 -14.40 -11.73 -2.74
N ARG A 278 -13.75 -11.58 -1.60
CA ARG A 278 -13.24 -10.30 -1.10
C ARG A 278 -11.85 -10.03 -1.67
N LEU A 279 -11.67 -8.87 -2.27
CA LEU A 279 -10.38 -8.35 -2.73
C LEU A 279 -10.06 -7.09 -1.93
N ARG A 280 -8.79 -6.92 -1.56
CA ARG A 280 -8.32 -5.83 -0.70
C ARG A 280 -7.40 -4.93 -1.50
N LEU A 281 -7.98 -3.96 -2.21
CA LEU A 281 -7.26 -3.08 -3.11
C LEU A 281 -6.44 -2.08 -2.31
N ILE A 282 -5.18 -1.87 -2.71
CA ILE A 282 -4.26 -0.93 -2.07
C ILE A 282 -3.50 -0.21 -3.18
N ASN A 283 -3.61 1.12 -3.26
CA ASN A 283 -2.67 1.88 -4.09
C ASN A 283 -1.42 2.20 -3.27
N ALA A 284 -0.34 1.46 -3.55
CA ALA A 284 0.97 1.64 -2.93
C ALA A 284 1.98 2.29 -3.91
N GLY A 285 1.48 2.92 -4.97
CA GLY A 285 2.29 3.69 -5.90
C GLY A 285 2.86 4.95 -5.26
N CYS A 286 3.71 5.65 -6.00
CA CYS A 286 4.47 6.79 -5.52
C CYS A 286 3.88 8.12 -5.99
N GLU A 287 3.25 8.11 -7.16
CA GLU A 287 2.69 9.30 -7.82
C GLU A 287 1.36 9.02 -8.53
N ALA A 288 1.12 7.76 -8.92
CA ALA A 288 0.00 7.43 -9.79
C ALA A 288 -1.36 7.27 -9.10
N LEU A 289 -2.39 7.91 -9.67
CA LEU A 289 -3.80 7.61 -9.42
C LEU A 289 -4.20 6.35 -10.19
N GLN A 290 -4.68 5.33 -9.47
CA GLN A 290 -5.01 4.02 -10.05
C GLN A 290 -6.51 3.87 -10.25
N ARG A 291 -6.90 3.30 -11.40
CA ARG A 291 -8.27 2.90 -11.70
C ARG A 291 -8.33 1.39 -11.91
N PHE A 292 -9.02 0.69 -11.02
CA PHE A 292 -9.10 -0.76 -10.99
C PHE A 292 -10.42 -1.27 -11.55
N THR A 293 -10.38 -2.30 -12.40
CA THR A 293 -11.55 -2.96 -12.97
C THR A 293 -11.35 -4.47 -13.09
N ILE A 294 -12.44 -5.21 -13.19
CA ILE A 294 -12.44 -6.62 -13.58
C ILE A 294 -13.44 -6.78 -14.73
N ASP A 295 -12.96 -7.29 -15.85
CA ASP A 295 -13.78 -7.48 -17.05
C ASP A 295 -15.02 -8.30 -16.74
N GLY A 296 -16.18 -7.84 -17.20
CA GLY A 296 -17.45 -8.56 -17.05
C GLY A 296 -17.98 -8.65 -15.61
N HIS A 297 -17.31 -8.05 -14.62
CA HIS A 297 -17.72 -8.10 -13.21
C HIS A 297 -17.99 -6.72 -12.63
N THR A 298 -19.07 -6.62 -11.87
CA THR A 298 -19.31 -5.48 -10.97
C THR A 298 -18.68 -5.79 -9.61
N MET A 299 -18.21 -4.76 -8.93
CA MET A 299 -17.59 -4.83 -7.61
C MET A 299 -18.49 -4.14 -6.60
N THR A 300 -18.80 -4.80 -5.49
CA THR A 300 -19.51 -4.19 -4.37
C THR A 300 -18.48 -3.68 -3.36
N VAL A 301 -18.35 -2.36 -3.21
CA VAL A 301 -17.45 -1.74 -2.21
C VAL A 301 -18.05 -1.92 -0.82
N ILE A 302 -17.23 -2.33 0.15
CA ILE A 302 -17.65 -2.56 1.55
C ILE A 302 -16.84 -1.79 2.59
N ALA A 303 -15.65 -1.32 2.24
CA ALA A 303 -14.83 -0.45 3.08
C ALA A 303 -13.90 0.42 2.24
N ASN A 304 -13.64 1.62 2.73
CA ASN A 304 -12.57 2.49 2.27
C ASN A 304 -11.62 2.71 3.44
N ASP A 305 -10.33 2.48 3.24
CA ASP A 305 -9.32 2.50 4.28
C ASP A 305 -9.69 1.55 5.45
N PHE A 306 -9.59 2.02 6.70
CA PHE A 306 -10.05 1.27 7.87
C PHE A 306 -11.57 1.44 8.16
N VAL A 307 -12.31 2.09 7.27
CA VAL A 307 -13.69 2.49 7.51
C VAL A 307 -14.65 1.68 6.65
N SER A 308 -15.47 0.84 7.29
CA SER A 308 -16.57 0.16 6.59
C SER A 308 -17.60 1.18 6.08
N VAL A 309 -18.09 1.01 4.86
CA VAL A 309 -19.07 1.90 4.21
C VAL A 309 -20.39 1.18 3.97
N GLU A 310 -21.47 1.94 3.80
CA GLU A 310 -22.74 1.44 3.25
C GLU A 310 -22.45 0.89 1.85
N PRO A 311 -22.68 -0.42 1.58
CA PRO A 311 -22.17 -1.00 0.36
C PRO A 311 -22.81 -0.46 -0.91
N TYR A 312 -22.00 -0.24 -1.94
CA TYR A 312 -22.42 0.23 -3.25
C TYR A 312 -21.70 -0.52 -4.37
N ASP A 313 -22.36 -0.63 -5.51
CA ASP A 313 -21.84 -1.33 -6.67
C ASP A 313 -21.16 -0.37 -7.65
N THR A 314 -20.00 -0.76 -8.17
CA THR A 314 -19.27 -0.02 -9.20
C THR A 314 -18.56 -0.96 -10.17
N LYS A 315 -18.26 -0.46 -11.38
CA LYS A 315 -17.44 -1.15 -12.37
C LYS A 315 -15.97 -0.76 -12.30
N VAL A 316 -15.67 0.39 -11.67
CA VAL A 316 -14.33 0.95 -11.53
C VAL A 316 -14.14 1.48 -10.12
N VAL A 317 -13.02 1.14 -9.50
CA VAL A 317 -12.60 1.74 -8.24
C VAL A 317 -11.41 2.65 -8.54
N THR A 318 -11.55 3.93 -8.21
CA THR A 318 -10.43 4.88 -8.26
C THR A 318 -9.76 4.93 -6.89
N LEU A 319 -8.42 4.80 -6.86
CA LEU A 319 -7.63 4.88 -5.63
C LEU A 319 -6.52 5.90 -5.81
N GLY A 320 -6.56 6.97 -5.01
CA GLY A 320 -5.41 7.83 -4.73
C GLY A 320 -4.31 7.07 -3.98
N ILE A 321 -3.09 7.61 -4.03
CA ILE A 321 -1.94 7.01 -3.36
C ILE A 321 -2.22 6.85 -1.87
N GLY A 322 -1.97 5.65 -1.34
CA GLY A 322 -2.19 5.28 0.05
C GLY A 322 -3.61 4.88 0.41
N GLN A 323 -4.58 5.06 -0.49
CA GLN A 323 -5.95 4.61 -0.25
C GLN A 323 -6.10 3.09 -0.41
N ARG A 324 -7.07 2.56 0.31
CA ARG A 324 -7.48 1.16 0.24
C ARG A 324 -8.98 1.06 0.01
N THR A 325 -9.38 0.05 -0.72
CA THR A 325 -10.80 -0.28 -0.90
C THR A 325 -10.98 -1.78 -0.84
N ASP A 326 -11.88 -2.22 0.01
CA ASP A 326 -12.31 -3.61 0.07
C ASP A 326 -13.54 -3.79 -0.81
N VAL A 327 -13.46 -4.71 -1.77
CA VAL A 327 -14.55 -5.02 -2.68
C VAL A 327 -14.95 -6.48 -2.62
N LEU A 328 -16.23 -6.75 -2.85
CA LEU A 328 -16.77 -8.08 -3.07
C LEU A 328 -17.04 -8.28 -4.56
N VAL A 329 -16.64 -9.43 -5.08
CA VAL A 329 -16.81 -9.81 -6.48
C VAL A 329 -17.45 -11.18 -6.52
N LYS A 330 -18.60 -11.30 -7.17
CA LYS A 330 -19.24 -12.60 -7.35
C LYS A 330 -18.70 -13.27 -8.60
N ALA A 331 -18.25 -14.52 -8.48
CA ALA A 331 -17.68 -15.27 -9.58
C ALA A 331 -18.76 -15.92 -10.47
N ASP A 332 -19.60 -15.12 -11.13
CA ASP A 332 -20.78 -15.59 -11.89
C ASP A 332 -20.72 -15.35 -13.40
N GLY A 333 -19.58 -14.88 -13.92
CA GLY A 333 -19.40 -14.69 -15.36
C GLY A 333 -19.37 -16.01 -16.15
N LYS A 334 -19.67 -15.97 -17.46
CA LYS A 334 -19.80 -17.17 -18.33
C LYS A 334 -18.49 -17.77 -18.87
N LEU A 335 -17.43 -16.98 -18.98
CA LEU A 335 -16.09 -17.41 -19.38
C LEU A 335 -15.36 -18.13 -18.23
N ASP A 336 -14.25 -18.77 -18.56
CA ASP A 336 -13.37 -19.48 -17.61
C ASP A 336 -12.23 -18.59 -17.07
N ALA A 337 -11.92 -17.48 -17.74
CA ALA A 337 -10.90 -16.55 -17.30
C ALA A 337 -11.25 -15.10 -17.65
N TYR A 338 -10.82 -14.17 -16.79
CA TYR A 338 -11.08 -12.74 -16.90
C TYR A 338 -9.83 -11.91 -16.64
N TRP A 339 -9.71 -10.80 -17.36
CA TRP A 339 -8.73 -9.77 -17.05
C TRP A 339 -9.16 -8.98 -15.81
N MET A 340 -8.22 -8.87 -14.88
CA MET A 340 -8.13 -7.84 -13.86
C MET A 340 -7.24 -6.74 -14.42
N ARG A 341 -7.68 -5.47 -14.34
CA ARG A 341 -6.96 -4.34 -14.93
C ARG A 341 -6.74 -3.26 -13.90
N SER A 342 -5.57 -2.64 -13.97
CA SER A 342 -5.30 -1.34 -13.37
C SER A 342 -4.83 -0.40 -14.46
N ASN A 343 -5.37 0.82 -14.52
CA ASN A 343 -4.85 1.84 -15.39
C ASN A 343 -4.55 3.12 -14.61
N ILE A 344 -3.43 3.75 -14.91
CA ILE A 344 -3.06 5.06 -14.39
C ILE A 344 -3.88 6.13 -15.12
N SER A 345 -4.29 7.18 -14.42
CA SER A 345 -4.95 8.35 -15.02
C SER A 345 -3.91 9.31 -15.60
N ASP A 346 -3.81 9.39 -16.94
CA ASP A 346 -2.80 10.21 -17.63
C ASP A 346 -2.98 11.73 -17.40
N SER A 347 -4.17 12.18 -16.99
CA SER A 347 -4.40 13.59 -16.63
C SER A 347 -3.89 13.95 -15.24
N CYS A 348 -3.70 12.94 -14.39
CA CYS A 348 -3.43 13.12 -12.95
C CYS A 348 -2.03 12.66 -12.56
N SER A 349 -1.36 11.93 -13.47
CA SER A 349 -0.15 11.19 -13.16
C SER A 349 0.75 11.07 -14.38
N LEU A 350 2.03 10.79 -14.14
CA LEU A 350 3.05 10.71 -15.17
C LEU A 350 3.47 9.26 -15.39
N THR A 351 3.15 8.72 -16.56
CA THR A 351 3.49 7.34 -16.90
C THR A 351 3.82 7.16 -18.38
N ALA A 352 4.72 6.22 -18.66
CA ALA A 352 5.03 5.74 -20.00
C ALA A 352 4.13 4.56 -20.41
N GLN A 353 3.76 3.69 -19.46
CA GLN A 353 2.86 2.55 -19.66
C GLN A 353 1.79 2.53 -18.55
N PRO A 354 0.59 3.07 -18.81
CA PRO A 354 -0.43 3.23 -17.77
C PRO A 354 -1.08 1.91 -17.36
N TYR A 355 -0.99 0.86 -18.18
CA TYR A 355 -1.80 -0.35 -18.03
C TYR A 355 -1.06 -1.47 -17.29
N ALA A 356 -1.70 -2.04 -16.28
CA ALA A 356 -1.31 -3.26 -15.61
C ALA A 356 -2.41 -4.31 -15.73
N TYR A 357 -2.00 -5.58 -15.82
CA TYR A 357 -2.89 -6.70 -16.04
C TYR A 357 -2.66 -7.80 -15.00
N GLY A 358 -3.76 -8.45 -14.62
CA GLY A 358 -3.77 -9.69 -13.88
C GLY A 358 -4.82 -10.63 -14.48
N ALA A 359 -4.66 -11.94 -14.29
CA ALA A 359 -5.59 -12.93 -14.79
C ALA A 359 -6.32 -13.63 -13.63
N ILE A 360 -7.65 -13.62 -13.68
CA ILE A 360 -8.51 -14.41 -12.81
C ILE A 360 -8.89 -15.67 -13.57
N HIS A 361 -8.60 -16.83 -13.00
CA HIS A 361 -8.94 -18.15 -13.53
C HIS A 361 -10.01 -18.79 -12.64
N TYR A 362 -11.10 -19.25 -13.24
CA TYR A 362 -12.15 -19.93 -12.51
C TYR A 362 -11.84 -21.42 -12.40
N ASP A 363 -12.02 -21.99 -11.21
CA ASP A 363 -11.97 -23.43 -10.97
C ASP A 363 -10.72 -24.08 -11.61
N ASP A 364 -10.93 -24.96 -12.60
CA ASP A 364 -9.90 -25.71 -13.33
C ASP A 364 -9.54 -25.08 -14.70
N ALA A 365 -9.82 -23.79 -14.91
CA ALA A 365 -9.48 -23.08 -16.14
C ALA A 365 -8.00 -23.22 -16.50
N ASP A 366 -7.73 -23.34 -17.80
CA ASP A 366 -6.38 -23.49 -18.34
C ASP A 366 -5.54 -22.24 -18.05
N VAL A 367 -4.62 -22.39 -17.11
CA VAL A 367 -3.70 -21.36 -16.63
C VAL A 367 -2.58 -21.05 -17.64
N SER A 368 -2.53 -21.69 -18.80
CA SER A 368 -1.62 -21.27 -19.87
C SER A 368 -2.27 -20.27 -20.82
N LYS A 369 -3.60 -20.14 -20.81
CA LYS A 369 -4.34 -19.34 -21.80
C LYS A 369 -4.73 -17.97 -21.29
N GLU A 370 -4.48 -16.96 -22.12
CA GLU A 370 -4.90 -15.59 -21.87
C GLU A 370 -6.43 -15.48 -21.77
N PRO A 371 -6.96 -14.72 -20.78
CA PRO A 371 -8.37 -14.36 -20.75
C PRO A 371 -8.85 -13.73 -22.06
N GLN A 372 -10.05 -14.12 -22.49
CA GLN A 372 -10.72 -13.59 -23.69
C GLN A 372 -11.83 -12.58 -23.33
N SER A 373 -11.84 -12.10 -22.08
CA SER A 373 -12.82 -11.16 -21.58
C SER A 373 -12.64 -9.77 -22.18
N GLN A 374 -13.73 -9.01 -22.24
CA GLN A 374 -13.75 -7.65 -22.78
C GLN A 374 -13.77 -6.62 -21.65
N PRO A 375 -13.03 -5.51 -21.79
CA PRO A 375 -13.02 -4.45 -20.79
C PRO A 375 -14.39 -3.79 -20.66
N TRP A 376 -14.67 -3.26 -19.47
CA TRP A 376 -15.78 -2.32 -19.30
C TRP A 376 -15.50 -1.01 -20.05
N ASP A 377 -16.54 -0.42 -20.63
CA ASP A 377 -16.49 0.96 -21.14
C ASP A 377 -16.64 1.95 -19.97
N VAL A 378 -15.51 2.27 -19.34
CA VAL A 378 -15.40 3.20 -18.20
C VAL A 378 -14.25 4.18 -18.45
N PRO A 379 -14.42 5.13 -19.38
CA PRO A 379 -13.36 6.07 -19.73
C PRO A 379 -12.88 6.85 -18.51
N ASP A 380 -11.62 7.27 -18.52
CA ASP A 380 -11.06 8.14 -17.49
C ASP A 380 -11.82 9.47 -17.47
N PRO A 381 -12.43 9.88 -16.34
CA PRO A 381 -13.12 11.16 -16.25
C PRO A 381 -12.17 12.37 -16.32
N LYS A 382 -10.86 12.14 -16.14
CA LYS A 382 -9.81 13.17 -16.14
C LYS A 382 -9.95 14.24 -15.05
N THR A 383 -10.63 13.90 -13.96
CA THR A 383 -10.89 14.83 -12.83
C THR A 383 -9.98 14.62 -11.63
N CYS A 384 -9.18 13.55 -11.63
CA CYS A 384 -8.37 13.13 -10.49
C CYS A 384 -9.16 12.87 -9.20
N ALA A 385 -10.49 12.79 -9.30
CA ALA A 385 -11.39 12.67 -8.17
C ALA A 385 -11.58 11.21 -7.76
N ASN A 386 -11.77 11.02 -6.46
CA ASN A 386 -12.29 9.78 -5.90
C ASN A 386 -13.82 9.69 -6.06
N ASP A 387 -14.37 8.55 -5.64
CA ASP A 387 -15.81 8.34 -5.56
C ASP A 387 -16.50 9.43 -4.72
N ASP A 388 -17.73 9.78 -5.13
CA ASP A 388 -18.52 10.83 -4.48
C ASP A 388 -18.77 10.50 -2.99
N LEU A 389 -18.64 11.50 -2.12
CA LEU A 389 -18.99 11.41 -0.70
C LEU A 389 -20.45 11.01 -0.48
N ALA A 390 -21.32 11.31 -1.45
CA ALA A 390 -22.72 10.91 -1.44
C ALA A 390 -22.94 9.40 -1.54
N ILE A 391 -21.95 8.62 -1.99
CA ILE A 391 -22.03 7.14 -2.07
C ILE A 391 -21.06 6.44 -1.12
N THR A 392 -19.97 7.08 -0.70
CA THR A 392 -18.96 6.51 0.21
C THR A 392 -19.29 6.70 1.70
N LYS A 393 -20.54 6.46 2.09
CA LYS A 393 -21.02 6.75 3.46
C LYS A 393 -20.49 5.74 4.48
N PRO A 394 -19.81 6.16 5.56
CA PRO A 394 -19.43 5.25 6.65
C PRO A 394 -20.65 4.53 7.24
N SER A 395 -20.53 3.21 7.42
CA SER A 395 -21.55 2.39 8.09
C SER A 395 -21.76 2.87 9.54
N MET A 396 -20.66 3.20 10.22
CA MET A 396 -20.69 3.84 11.53
C MET A 396 -20.83 5.35 11.37
N LYS A 397 -21.95 5.90 11.85
CA LYS A 397 -22.27 7.32 11.71
C LYS A 397 -21.76 8.10 12.90
N LEU A 398 -20.64 8.79 12.71
CA LEU A 398 -20.11 9.76 13.67
C LEU A 398 -20.38 11.17 13.16
N ARG A 399 -20.97 12.02 14.02
CA ARG A 399 -21.16 13.44 13.70
C ARG A 399 -19.90 14.20 14.12
N PRO A 400 -19.24 14.92 13.20
CA PRO A 400 -18.19 15.86 13.59
C PRO A 400 -18.78 16.90 14.56
N ILE A 401 -18.04 17.20 15.63
CA ILE A 401 -18.38 18.33 16.50
C ILE A 401 -17.95 19.65 15.84
N ALA A 402 -18.46 20.77 16.35
CA ALA A 402 -17.97 22.08 15.93
C ALA A 402 -16.47 22.18 16.25
N PRO A 403 -15.63 22.67 15.34
CA PRO A 403 -14.20 22.76 15.57
C PRO A 403 -13.90 23.83 16.64
N ASP A 404 -13.00 23.51 17.57
CA ASP A 404 -12.44 24.48 18.51
C ASP A 404 -11.42 25.39 17.80
N MET A 405 -10.82 24.87 16.73
CA MET A 405 -9.78 25.54 15.96
C MET A 405 -9.91 25.21 14.48
N VAL A 406 -9.64 26.20 13.63
CA VAL A 406 -9.61 26.05 12.17
C VAL A 406 -8.22 26.46 11.67
N TYR A 407 -7.63 25.63 10.83
CA TYR A 407 -6.46 25.98 10.02
C TYR A 407 -6.86 25.98 8.56
N ASP A 408 -6.59 27.08 7.86
CA ASP A 408 -6.63 27.10 6.40
C ASP A 408 -5.19 27.01 5.91
N MET A 409 -4.86 25.95 5.19
CA MET A 409 -3.50 25.66 4.73
C MET A 409 -3.46 25.65 3.21
N GLU A 410 -2.71 26.57 2.63
CA GLU A 410 -2.56 26.67 1.17
C GLU A 410 -1.44 25.73 0.69
N VAL A 411 -1.76 24.92 -0.33
CA VAL A 411 -0.76 24.17 -1.09
C VAL A 411 -0.31 25.01 -2.28
N LYS A 412 1.00 25.20 -2.41
CA LYS A 412 1.58 25.98 -3.50
C LYS A 412 2.79 25.30 -4.11
N LEU A 413 2.84 25.29 -5.44
CA LEU A 413 4.03 24.97 -6.20
C LEU A 413 4.79 26.27 -6.50
N PHE A 414 6.08 26.31 -6.21
CA PHE A 414 6.91 27.49 -6.45
C PHE A 414 8.34 27.10 -6.82
N LYS A 415 9.12 28.05 -7.34
CA LYS A 415 10.56 27.89 -7.54
C LYS A 415 11.32 28.70 -6.50
N ASN A 416 12.31 28.09 -5.85
CA ASN A 416 13.17 28.79 -4.90
C ASN A 416 14.27 29.62 -5.60
N ALA A 417 15.13 30.29 -4.82
CA ALA A 417 16.22 31.12 -5.35
C ALA A 417 17.25 30.33 -6.19
N SER A 418 17.38 29.03 -5.94
CA SER A 418 18.23 28.11 -6.72
C SER A 418 17.50 27.52 -7.93
N ASN A 419 16.29 28.01 -8.25
CA ASN A 419 15.46 27.58 -9.38
C ASN A 419 15.05 26.09 -9.29
N ILE A 420 14.93 25.57 -8.07
CA ILE A 420 14.38 24.24 -7.77
C ILE A 420 12.88 24.40 -7.54
N THR A 421 12.08 23.55 -8.18
CA THR A 421 10.63 23.50 -8.01
C THR A 421 10.29 22.76 -6.71
N LEU A 422 9.54 23.39 -5.81
CA LEU A 422 9.18 22.87 -4.49
C LEU A 422 7.69 23.05 -4.21
N TRP A 423 7.18 22.20 -3.33
CA TRP A 423 5.87 22.34 -2.72
C TRP A 423 5.99 23.02 -1.35
N SER A 424 5.07 23.92 -1.05
CA SER A 424 4.85 24.41 0.31
C SER A 424 3.42 24.13 0.76
N LEU A 425 3.28 23.93 2.07
CA LEU A 425 2.01 23.88 2.78
C LEU A 425 1.99 25.02 3.79
N ASP A 426 1.07 25.97 3.61
CA ASP A 426 0.97 27.19 4.40
C ASP A 426 2.30 28.00 4.41
N GLY A 427 2.87 28.16 3.21
CA GLY A 427 4.09 28.94 2.99
C GLY A 427 5.38 28.29 3.48
N VAL A 428 5.35 27.03 3.93
CA VAL A 428 6.54 26.28 4.39
C VAL A 428 6.81 25.08 3.49
N ASP A 429 8.00 25.01 2.90
CA ASP A 429 8.56 23.77 2.34
C ASP A 429 9.24 22.97 3.46
N PHE A 430 8.66 21.82 3.82
CA PHE A 430 9.08 21.07 5.01
C PHE A 430 10.53 20.58 4.93
N ARG A 431 11.30 20.76 6.02
CA ARG A 431 12.68 20.28 6.19
C ARG A 431 12.89 19.66 7.57
N GLY A 432 12.53 18.39 7.74
CA GLY A 432 12.75 17.67 9.00
C GLY A 432 14.24 17.43 9.30
N ASN A 433 14.59 17.44 10.60
CA ASN A 433 15.92 17.04 11.05
C ASN A 433 15.89 15.61 11.61
N TYR A 434 16.46 14.66 10.88
CA TYR A 434 16.51 13.24 11.27
C TYR A 434 17.29 12.97 12.57
N ASN A 435 18.18 13.87 12.99
CA ASN A 435 18.92 13.76 14.25
C ASN A 435 18.23 14.46 15.43
N SER A 436 17.14 15.20 15.18
CA SER A 436 16.40 15.91 16.22
C SER A 436 14.89 15.84 15.96
N PRO A 437 14.28 14.64 16.07
CA PRO A 437 12.85 14.48 15.87
C PRO A 437 12.04 15.36 16.81
N THR A 438 10.94 15.93 16.33
CA THR A 438 10.10 16.83 17.14
C THR A 438 9.55 16.16 18.40
N LEU A 439 9.28 14.85 18.36
CA LEU A 439 8.86 14.08 19.53
C LEU A 439 9.99 13.96 20.57
N LEU A 440 11.23 13.75 20.15
CA LEU A 440 12.38 13.72 21.05
C LEU A 440 12.56 15.07 21.75
N LEU A 441 12.53 16.16 20.99
CA LEU A 441 12.66 17.50 21.55
C LEU A 441 11.54 17.81 22.55
N SER A 442 10.30 17.45 22.19
CA SER A 442 9.14 17.62 23.09
C SER A 442 9.29 16.80 24.37
N ALA A 443 9.76 15.55 24.28
CA ALA A 443 9.99 14.69 25.44
C ALA A 443 11.10 15.24 26.37
N LEU A 444 12.06 15.98 25.81
CA LEU A 444 13.10 16.69 26.57
C LEU A 444 12.64 18.05 27.12
N GLY A 445 11.37 18.42 26.93
CA GLY A 445 10.82 19.71 27.35
C GLY A 445 11.20 20.89 26.44
N ASN A 446 11.79 20.61 25.27
CA ASN A 446 12.07 21.63 24.26
C ASN A 446 10.94 21.70 23.23
N HIS A 447 10.11 22.73 23.35
CA HIS A 447 9.01 23.02 22.42
C HIS A 447 9.34 24.14 21.42
N THR A 448 10.62 24.47 21.27
CA THR A 448 11.08 25.43 20.25
C THR A 448 11.42 24.67 18.98
N PHE A 449 10.60 24.86 17.95
CA PHE A 449 10.74 24.19 16.67
C PHE A 449 11.16 25.17 15.58
N GLU A 450 12.00 24.71 14.65
CA GLU A 450 12.34 25.51 13.49
C GLU A 450 11.10 25.72 12.61
N LYS A 451 10.96 26.92 12.03
CA LYS A 451 9.82 27.26 11.16
C LYS A 451 9.62 26.24 10.03
N GLN A 452 10.72 25.74 9.46
CA GLN A 452 10.74 24.77 8.38
C GLN A 452 10.23 23.36 8.76
N TRP A 453 10.00 23.08 10.04
CA TRP A 453 9.38 21.83 10.49
C TRP A 453 7.85 21.88 10.43
N ASN A 454 7.29 23.05 10.10
CA ASN A 454 5.85 23.30 9.92
C ASN A 454 4.97 22.82 11.08
N VAL A 455 5.47 22.92 12.33
CA VAL A 455 4.73 22.48 13.51
C VAL A 455 3.55 23.42 13.76
N LYS A 456 2.35 22.85 13.89
CA LYS A 456 1.12 23.55 14.28
C LYS A 456 0.72 23.11 15.68
N ASN A 457 0.74 24.04 16.64
CA ASN A 457 0.30 23.76 17.99
C ASN A 457 -1.22 23.96 18.11
N THR A 458 -1.92 22.89 18.46
CA THR A 458 -3.38 22.86 18.60
C THR A 458 -3.88 23.36 19.95
N ASN A 459 -2.98 23.70 20.89
CA ASN A 459 -3.29 24.25 22.22
C ASN A 459 -4.35 23.44 23.01
N GLY A 460 -4.37 22.12 22.84
CA GLY A 460 -5.33 21.23 23.50
C GLY A 460 -6.74 21.24 22.92
N ALA A 461 -6.92 21.77 21.69
CA ALA A 461 -8.17 21.65 20.95
C ALA A 461 -8.62 20.19 20.85
N LYS A 462 -9.90 19.93 21.09
CA LYS A 462 -10.52 18.61 20.99
C LYS A 462 -10.98 18.32 19.57
N SER A 463 -11.28 19.36 18.79
CA SER A 463 -11.57 19.27 17.36
C SER A 463 -10.86 20.37 16.58
N VAL A 464 -10.13 19.96 15.56
CA VAL A 464 -9.45 20.85 14.62
C VAL A 464 -10.03 20.60 13.23
N ARG A 465 -10.47 21.67 12.56
CA ARG A 465 -10.79 21.63 11.13
C ARG A 465 -9.59 22.12 10.35
N VAL A 466 -9.13 21.33 9.39
CA VAL A 466 -8.08 21.75 8.45
C VAL A 466 -8.70 21.88 7.07
N THR A 467 -8.71 23.09 6.52
CA THR A 467 -9.08 23.35 5.12
C THR A 467 -7.80 23.37 4.30
N VAL A 468 -7.61 22.38 3.41
CA VAL A 468 -6.48 22.38 2.48
C VAL A 468 -6.93 23.03 1.18
N ILE A 469 -6.30 24.14 0.81
CA ILE A 469 -6.64 24.91 -0.39
C ILE A 469 -5.54 24.66 -1.42
N ASN A 470 -5.87 23.92 -2.47
CA ASN A 470 -4.93 23.63 -3.56
C ASN A 470 -5.24 24.53 -4.76
N ASN A 471 -4.37 25.49 -5.04
CA ASN A 471 -4.49 26.40 -6.18
C ASN A 471 -3.57 26.00 -7.36
N THR A 472 -3.01 24.79 -7.31
CA THR A 472 -2.08 24.34 -8.36
C THR A 472 -2.81 23.84 -9.61
N PRO A 473 -2.17 23.81 -10.79
CA PRO A 473 -2.84 23.46 -12.05
C PRO A 473 -3.43 22.05 -12.14
N VAL A 474 -3.16 21.19 -11.15
CA VAL A 474 -3.65 19.81 -11.05
C VAL A 474 -4.90 19.70 -10.15
N ALA A 475 -5.26 20.80 -9.46
CA ALA A 475 -6.39 20.88 -8.54
C ALA A 475 -7.75 21.07 -9.23
#